data_AF-A0A518BNI2-F1
#
_entry.id   AF-A0A518BNI2-F1
#
_cell.length_a   1.000
_cell.length_b   1.000
_cell.length_c   1.000
_cell.angle_alpha   90.00
_cell.angle_beta   90.00
_cell.angle_gamma   90.00
#
_symmetry.space_group_name_H-M   'P 1'
#
loop_
_entity.id
_entity.type
_entity.pdbx_description
1 polymer ?
#
loop_
_entity_poly.entity_id
_entity_poly.type
_entity_poly.pdbx_seq_one_letter_code
_entity_poly.pdbx_strand_id
1 'polypeptide(L)'
;MTNHGPHIGYPKPYCAPKRTWIPGCWVTEAQLVWIPAKTVQVWIDPVYAAKCDYFGHTHQGLVAPGHFETVCEPGRWGSQRVRVRKAGHWA
;
A
#
# COMPACT_ATOMS: atom_id res chain seq x y z
N MET A 1 -4.68 67.42 -18.49
CA MET A 1 -5.85 66.52 -18.36
C MET A 1 -5.78 65.52 -19.50
N THR A 2 -5.16 64.37 -19.27
CA THR A 2 -4.98 63.33 -20.30
C THR A 2 -6.19 62.39 -20.24
N ASN A 3 -6.95 62.35 -21.32
CA ASN A 3 -8.13 61.50 -21.48
C ASN A 3 -7.71 60.03 -21.48
N HIS A 4 -8.13 59.26 -20.48
CA HIS A 4 -8.08 57.80 -20.51
C HIS A 4 -9.32 57.30 -21.27
N GLY A 5 -9.15 57.01 -22.56
CA GLY A 5 -10.17 56.32 -23.34
C GLY A 5 -10.52 54.96 -22.75
N PRO A 6 -11.72 54.41 -23.02
CA PRO A 6 -12.16 53.16 -22.41
C PRO A 6 -11.27 52.00 -22.88
N HIS A 7 -10.67 51.29 -21.93
CA HIS A 7 -10.00 50.02 -22.20
C HIS A 7 -11.04 49.00 -22.65
N ILE A 8 -11.19 48.84 -23.97
CA ILE A 8 -11.92 47.73 -24.56
C ILE A 8 -11.12 46.47 -24.22
N GLY A 9 -11.55 45.77 -23.17
CA GLY A 9 -10.98 44.49 -22.77
C GLY A 9 -11.18 43.49 -23.91
N TYR A 10 -10.11 43.15 -24.62
CA TYR A 10 -10.15 42.08 -25.61
C TYR A 10 -10.56 40.77 -24.90
N PRO A 11 -11.53 40.00 -25.42
CA PRO A 11 -11.82 38.69 -24.88
C PRO A 11 -10.56 37.83 -25.02
N LYS A 12 -10.12 37.22 -23.92
CA LYS A 12 -9.01 36.24 -23.95
C LYS A 12 -9.32 35.21 -25.04
N PRO A 13 -8.41 34.95 -25.99
CA PRO A 13 -8.65 33.93 -27.01
C PRO A 13 -8.91 32.61 -26.30
N TYR A 14 -10.11 32.06 -26.54
CA TYR A 14 -10.46 30.73 -26.10
C TYR A 14 -9.60 29.75 -26.90
N CYS A 15 -8.44 29.38 -26.35
CA CYS A 15 -7.65 28.28 -26.87
C CYS A 15 -8.37 26.98 -26.53
N ALA A 16 -9.15 26.45 -27.48
CA ALA A 16 -9.64 25.09 -27.37
C ALA A 16 -8.43 24.15 -27.17
N PRO A 17 -8.48 23.20 -26.21
CA PRO A 17 -7.36 22.30 -26.00
C PRO A 17 -7.07 21.55 -27.31
N LYS A 18 -5.86 21.76 -27.85
CA LYS A 18 -5.42 21.06 -29.05
C LYS A 18 -5.20 19.61 -28.66
N ARG A 19 -5.89 18.68 -29.33
CA ARG A 19 -5.69 17.25 -29.07
C ARG A 19 -4.23 16.89 -29.36
N THR A 20 -3.55 16.30 -28.39
CA THR A 20 -2.16 15.84 -28.54
C THR A 20 -2.10 14.33 -28.45
N TRP A 21 -1.30 13.73 -29.33
CA TRP A 21 -1.05 12.30 -29.26
C TRP A 21 -0.12 12.01 -28.09
N ILE A 22 -0.58 11.19 -27.15
CA ILE A 22 0.23 10.68 -26.05
C ILE A 22 0.75 9.30 -26.45
N PRO A 23 2.08 9.11 -26.61
CA PRO A 23 2.66 7.81 -26.88
C PRO A 23 2.33 6.80 -25.77
N GLY A 24 2.15 5.55 -26.16
CA GLY A 24 1.94 4.47 -25.20
C GLY A 24 3.13 4.34 -24.24
N CYS A 25 2.84 4.12 -22.96
CA CYS A 25 3.85 4.02 -21.92
C CYS A 25 3.59 2.81 -21.04
N TRP A 26 4.61 2.44 -20.26
CA TRP A 26 4.46 1.44 -19.22
C TRP A 26 3.97 2.10 -17.94
N VAL A 27 2.90 1.57 -17.37
CA VAL A 27 2.32 2.05 -16.13
C VAL A 27 2.30 0.90 -15.13
N THR A 28 2.57 1.21 -13.87
CA THR A 28 2.41 0.26 -12.77
C THR A 28 0.99 0.38 -12.24
N GLU A 29 0.20 -0.68 -12.36
CA GLU A 29 -1.18 -0.74 -11.87
C GLU A 29 -1.34 -1.78 -10.78
N ALA A 30 -2.22 -1.50 -9.82
CA ALA A 30 -2.63 -2.48 -8.83
C ALA A 30 -3.73 -3.37 -9.44
N GLN A 31 -3.47 -4.68 -9.54
CA GLN A 31 -4.44 -5.66 -9.99
C GLN A 31 -4.83 -6.57 -8.84
N LEU A 32 -6.12 -6.92 -8.77
CA LEU A 32 -6.62 -7.89 -7.82
C LEU A 32 -6.24 -9.29 -8.31
N VAL A 33 -5.49 -10.03 -7.50
CA VAL A 33 -5.04 -11.39 -7.82
C VAL A 33 -5.38 -12.35 -6.69
N TRP A 34 -5.69 -13.59 -7.05
CA TRP A 34 -5.88 -14.65 -6.06
C TRP A 34 -4.52 -15.11 -5.55
N ILE A 35 -4.30 -14.96 -4.24
CA ILE A 35 -3.10 -15.45 -3.57
C ILE A 35 -3.45 -16.84 -3.00
N PRO A 36 -2.76 -17.90 -3.44
CA PRO A 36 -3.05 -19.25 -2.96
C PRO A 36 -2.78 -19.37 -1.47
N ALA A 37 -3.46 -20.33 -0.83
CA ALA A 37 -3.17 -20.70 0.55
C ALA A 37 -1.71 -21.14 0.66
N LYS A 38 -1.09 -20.85 1.81
CA LYS A 38 0.28 -21.28 2.10
C LYS A 38 0.39 -21.71 3.55
N THR A 39 1.30 -22.64 3.79
CA THR A 39 1.66 -23.06 5.14
C THR A 39 2.91 -22.29 5.56
N VAL A 40 2.88 -21.67 6.73
CA VAL A 40 4.00 -20.94 7.31
C VAL A 40 4.29 -21.44 8.72
N GLN A 41 5.55 -21.39 9.12
CA GLN A 41 5.93 -21.61 10.51
C GLN A 41 6.06 -20.27 11.20
N VAL A 42 5.38 -20.13 12.33
CA VAL A 42 5.44 -18.94 13.18
C VAL A 42 6.09 -19.33 14.50
N TRP A 43 7.05 -18.53 14.95
CA TRP A 43 7.63 -18.70 16.27
C TRP A 43 6.64 -18.19 17.33
N ILE A 44 6.30 -19.05 18.27
CA ILE A 44 5.50 -18.71 19.45
C ILE A 44 6.45 -18.51 20.62
N ASP A 45 6.39 -17.32 21.22
CA ASP A 45 7.30 -16.97 22.30
C ASP A 45 7.04 -17.81 23.57
N PRO A 46 8.11 -18.12 24.34
CA PRO A 46 7.99 -18.79 25.62
C PRO A 46 7.12 -18.00 26.61
N VAL A 47 6.31 -18.71 27.38
CA VAL A 47 5.49 -18.12 28.45
C VAL A 47 6.25 -18.24 29.76
N TYR A 48 6.46 -17.09 30.41
CA TYR A 48 7.02 -17.00 31.76
C TYR A 48 5.96 -16.53 32.74
N ALA A 49 6.06 -16.99 33.98
CA ALA A 49 5.26 -16.50 35.10
C ALA A 49 6.16 -16.11 36.27
N ALA A 50 5.75 -15.07 36.98
CA ALA A 50 6.37 -14.72 38.26
C ALA A 50 5.98 -15.76 39.32
N LYS A 51 6.97 -16.29 40.03
CA LYS A 51 6.80 -17.20 41.16
C LYS A 51 7.52 -16.61 42.37
N CYS A 52 6.95 -16.82 43.55
CA CYS A 52 7.61 -16.51 44.81
C CYS A 52 8.19 -17.78 45.41
N ASP A 53 9.43 -17.72 45.89
CA ASP A 53 9.97 -18.77 46.73
C ASP A 53 9.40 -18.69 48.16
N TYR A 54 9.78 -19.65 49.00
CA TYR A 54 9.37 -19.70 50.41
C TYR A 54 9.85 -18.49 51.23
N PHE A 55 10.89 -17.80 50.78
CA PHE A 55 11.48 -16.64 51.45
C PHE A 55 10.92 -15.30 50.92
N GLY A 56 9.98 -15.35 49.96
CA GLY A 56 9.35 -14.18 49.36
C GLY A 56 10.10 -13.56 48.18
N HIS A 57 11.18 -14.17 47.69
CA HIS A 57 11.86 -13.69 46.49
C HIS A 57 11.07 -14.05 45.23
N THR A 58 10.85 -13.04 44.38
CA THR A 58 10.19 -13.21 43.09
C THR A 58 11.22 -13.61 42.03
N HIS A 59 10.94 -14.67 41.29
CA HIS A 59 11.71 -15.10 40.12
C HIS A 59 10.78 -15.43 38.95
N GLN A 60 11.32 -15.40 37.72
CA GLN A 60 10.59 -15.84 36.54
C GLN A 60 10.78 -17.34 36.33
N GLY A 61 9.69 -18.09 36.41
CA GLY A 61 9.65 -19.50 36.03
C GLY A 61 9.15 -19.64 34.60
N LEU A 62 9.87 -20.43 33.78
CA LEU A 62 9.37 -20.86 32.48
C LEU A 62 8.15 -21.77 32.68
N VAL A 63 7.03 -21.43 32.06
CA VAL A 63 5.78 -22.19 32.10
C VAL A 63 5.62 -23.02 30.84
N ALA A 64 5.88 -22.41 29.68
CA ALA A 64 5.85 -23.10 28.40
C ALA A 64 7.04 -22.65 27.54
N PRO A 65 7.82 -23.59 26.96
CA PRO A 65 8.91 -23.23 26.06
C PRO A 65 8.37 -22.65 24.75
N GLY A 66 9.16 -21.77 24.15
CA GLY A 66 8.88 -21.28 22.81
C GLY A 66 9.00 -22.42 21.80
N HIS A 67 8.18 -22.39 20.76
CA HIS A 67 8.16 -23.41 19.73
C HIS A 67 7.69 -22.84 18.41
N PHE A 68 7.98 -23.56 17.32
CA PHE A 68 7.40 -23.26 16.03
C PHE A 68 6.03 -23.92 15.92
N GLU A 69 5.01 -23.12 15.61
CA GLU A 69 3.68 -23.59 15.25
C GLU A 69 3.50 -23.47 13.74
N THR A 70 2.93 -24.52 13.15
CA THR A 70 2.62 -24.54 11.71
C THR A 70 1.22 -24.02 11.50
N VAL A 71 1.10 -22.86 10.84
CA VAL A 71 -0.17 -22.19 10.57
C VAL A 71 -0.47 -22.23 9.07
N CYS A 72 -1.71 -22.62 8.73
CA CYS A 72 -2.21 -22.55 7.37
C CYS A 72 -2.88 -21.19 7.13
N GLU A 73 -2.24 -20.33 6.34
CA GLU A 73 -2.86 -19.11 5.87
C GLU A 73 -3.87 -19.46 4.75
N PRO A 74 -5.16 -19.12 4.89
CA PRO A 74 -6.13 -19.34 3.83
C PRO A 74 -5.81 -18.49 2.61
N GLY A 75 -6.19 -19.00 1.43
CA GLY A 75 -6.11 -18.23 0.19
C GLY A 75 -6.96 -16.96 0.29
N ARG A 76 -6.47 -15.87 -0.29
CA ARG A 76 -7.13 -14.55 -0.22
C ARG A 76 -6.94 -13.77 -1.50
N TRP A 77 -7.88 -12.88 -1.79
CA TRP A 77 -7.66 -11.84 -2.79
C TRP A 77 -6.71 -10.78 -2.23
N GLY A 78 -5.75 -10.36 -3.05
CA GLY A 78 -4.82 -9.29 -2.70
C GLY A 78 -4.46 -8.44 -3.91
N SER A 79 -3.87 -7.28 -3.64
CA SER A 79 -3.43 -6.36 -4.69
C SER A 79 -1.95 -6.59 -5.00
N GLN A 80 -1.64 -6.90 -6.25
CA GLN A 80 -0.26 -6.92 -6.77
C GLN A 80 -0.04 -5.78 -7.75
N ARG A 81 1.16 -5.20 -7.73
CA ARG A 81 1.58 -4.18 -8.68
C ARG A 81 2.15 -4.87 -9.91
N VAL A 82 1.48 -4.71 -11.05
CA VAL A 82 1.88 -5.28 -12.34
C VAL A 82 2.20 -4.15 -13.30
N ARG A 83 3.22 -4.35 -14.14
CA ARG A 83 3.59 -3.39 -15.19
C ARG A 83 2.76 -3.69 -16.43
N VAL A 84 1.86 -2.78 -16.78
CA VAL A 84 0.96 -2.90 -17.93
C VAL A 84 1.36 -1.88 -18.99
N ARG A 85 1.38 -2.28 -20.26
CA ARG A 85 1.61 -1.36 -21.38
C ARG A 85 0.28 -0.72 -21.75
N LYS A 86 0.15 0.59 -21.57
CA LYS A 86 -0.99 1.33 -22.10
C LYS A 86 -0.74 1.72 -23.54
N ALA A 87 -1.74 1.50 -24.38
CA ALA A 87 -1.72 2.01 -25.75
C ALA A 87 -1.68 3.54 -25.75
N GLY A 88 -1.05 4.11 -26.78
CA GLY A 88 -1.10 5.55 -26.99
C GLY A 88 -2.54 5.99 -27.28
N HIS A 89 -2.89 7.21 -26.89
CA HIS A 89 -4.22 7.76 -27.11
C HIS A 89 -4.14 9.27 -27.36
N TRP A 90 -5.20 9.81 -27.96
CA TRP A 90 -5.39 11.25 -28.11
C TRP A 90 -6.02 11.80 -26.83
N ALA A 91 -5.36 12.76 -26.19
CA ALA A 91 -5.92 13.56 -25.09
C ALA A 91 -6.41 14.92 -25.60
#